data_AF-A0A9W4B9F5-F1
#
_entry.id   AF-A0A9W4B9F5-F1
#
_cell.length_a   1.000
_cell.length_b   1.000
_cell.length_c   1.000
_cell.angle_alpha   90.00
_cell.angle_beta   90.00
_cell.angle_gamma   90.00
#
_symmetry.space_group_name_H-M   'P 1'
#
loop_
_entity.id
_entity.type
_entity.pdbx_description
1 polymer ?
#
loop_
_entity_poly.entity_id
_entity_poly.type
_entity_poly.pdbx_seq_one_letter_code
_entity_poly.pdbx_strand_id
1 'polypeptide(L)'
;MITQLLGPEGAVTAQTDTHPCVSATIALMPDLLSGPVRLTDVASAVHLSADRLGRLFARDVGLSFPAYVRWARLIRAMEVARMGETITDAAHAAGFADGSHANRAFHEMFGVAPIDVHRSVRLA
;
A
#
# COMPACT_ATOMS: atom_id res chain seq x y z
N MET A 1 -29.79 -17.69 42.50
CA MET A 1 -28.52 -16.94 42.68
C MET A 1 -27.50 -17.60 41.77
N ILE A 2 -27.03 -17.04 40.66
CA ILE A 2 -26.89 -15.64 40.25
C ILE A 2 -27.18 -15.55 38.74
N THR A 3 -28.02 -14.59 38.40
CA THR A 3 -28.48 -14.18 37.07
C THR A 3 -27.41 -13.33 36.37
N GLN A 4 -27.06 -13.67 35.13
CA GLN A 4 -26.80 -12.77 34.00
C GLN A 4 -25.81 -11.59 34.19
N LEU A 5 -24.62 -11.66 33.56
CA LEU A 5 -23.99 -10.50 32.90
C LEU A 5 -22.75 -10.90 32.07
N LEU A 6 -22.94 -11.30 30.82
CA LEU A 6 -22.08 -10.98 29.66
C LEU A 6 -22.59 -11.80 28.47
N GLY A 7 -23.46 -11.21 27.65
CA GLY A 7 -23.48 -11.62 26.26
C GLY A 7 -22.22 -11.03 25.60
N PRO A 8 -21.43 -11.78 24.82
CA PRO A 8 -20.69 -11.17 23.74
C PRO A 8 -21.69 -10.82 22.64
N GLU A 9 -22.47 -9.77 22.90
CA GLU A 9 -23.00 -8.90 21.85
C GLU A 9 -21.82 -8.50 20.96
N GLY A 10 -21.97 -8.76 19.67
CA GLY A 10 -21.01 -8.32 18.66
C GLY A 10 -19.95 -9.36 18.32
N ALA A 11 -20.39 -10.47 17.72
CA ALA A 11 -19.67 -10.93 16.54
C ALA A 11 -19.71 -9.78 15.53
N VAL A 12 -18.78 -8.82 15.66
CA VAL A 12 -18.41 -7.92 14.58
C VAL A 12 -17.73 -8.81 13.55
N THR A 13 -18.53 -9.58 12.82
CA THR A 13 -18.18 -9.98 11.47
C THR A 13 -18.23 -8.70 10.65
N ALA A 14 -17.18 -7.88 10.76
CA ALA A 14 -16.85 -6.96 9.70
C ALA A 14 -16.41 -7.82 8.51
N GLN A 15 -17.39 -8.43 7.83
CA GLN A 15 -17.22 -8.89 6.47
C GLN A 15 -16.86 -7.63 5.70
N THR A 16 -15.58 -7.49 5.37
CA THR A 16 -15.05 -6.32 4.69
C THR A 16 -15.81 -6.22 3.36
N ASP A 17 -16.74 -5.27 3.27
CA ASP A 17 -17.57 -4.94 2.11
C ASP A 17 -16.74 -4.31 0.98
N THR A 18 -15.49 -4.77 0.82
CA THR A 18 -14.59 -4.32 -0.23
C THR A 18 -15.13 -4.81 -1.56
N HIS A 19 -15.37 -3.87 -2.47
CA HIS A 19 -15.92 -4.18 -3.78
C HIS A 19 -14.98 -5.15 -4.54
N PRO A 20 -15.50 -6.19 -5.23
CA PRO A 20 -14.67 -7.19 -5.90
C PRO A 20 -13.59 -6.61 -6.83
N CYS A 21 -13.92 -5.54 -7.58
CA CYS A 21 -12.95 -4.83 -8.42
C CYS A 21 -11.80 -4.17 -7.63
N VAL A 22 -12.04 -3.70 -6.41
CA VAL A 22 -10.97 -3.15 -5.55
C VAL A 22 -10.07 -4.27 -5.06
N SER A 23 -10.64 -5.39 -4.61
CA SER A 23 -9.87 -6.58 -4.23
C SER A 23 -9.03 -7.12 -5.39
N ALA A 24 -9.62 -7.22 -6.60
CA ALA A 24 -8.91 -7.61 -7.81
C ALA A 24 -7.80 -6.60 -8.17
N THR A 25 -8.06 -5.30 -7.99
CA THR A 25 -7.04 -4.27 -8.21
C THR A 25 -5.85 -4.47 -7.27
N ILE A 26 -6.08 -4.68 -5.97
CA ILE A 26 -5.03 -4.92 -4.97
C ILE A 26 -4.21 -6.16 -5.34
N ALA A 27 -4.85 -7.23 -5.80
CA ALA A 27 -4.19 -8.47 -6.19
C ALA A 27 -3.24 -8.29 -7.41
N LEU A 28 -3.53 -7.36 -8.31
CA LEU A 28 -2.66 -7.07 -9.48
C LEU A 28 -1.45 -6.20 -9.13
N MET A 29 -1.44 -5.55 -7.97
CA MET A 29 -0.42 -4.54 -7.65
C MET A 29 1.00 -5.09 -7.62
N PRO A 30 1.32 -6.22 -6.95
CA PRO A 30 2.71 -6.70 -6.84
C PRO A 30 3.44 -6.82 -8.18
N ASP A 31 2.75 -7.24 -9.22
CA ASP A 31 3.30 -7.41 -10.58
C ASP A 31 3.44 -6.08 -11.32
N LEU A 32 2.54 -5.12 -11.06
CA LEU A 32 2.53 -3.82 -11.72
C LEU A 32 3.52 -2.81 -11.12
N LEU A 33 3.92 -2.98 -9.86
CA LEU A 33 4.77 -2.01 -9.16
C LEU A 33 6.15 -1.81 -9.80
N SER A 34 6.65 -2.79 -10.55
CA SER A 34 7.92 -2.74 -11.28
C SER A 34 7.94 -1.75 -12.47
N GLY A 35 6.76 -1.28 -12.90
CA GLY A 35 6.60 -0.40 -14.05
C GLY A 35 5.72 0.83 -13.77
N PRO A 36 5.41 1.63 -14.80
CA PRO A 36 4.47 2.74 -14.66
C PRO A 36 3.07 2.22 -14.35
N VAL A 37 2.52 2.61 -13.19
CA VAL A 37 1.16 2.22 -12.77
C VAL A 37 0.21 3.38 -13.03
N ARG A 38 -0.68 3.24 -14.03
CA ARG A 38 -1.74 4.23 -14.30
C ARG A 38 -3.10 3.68 -13.92
N LEU A 39 -3.92 4.51 -13.28
CA LEU A 39 -5.28 4.15 -12.87
C LEU A 39 -6.15 3.72 -14.06
N THR A 40 -5.93 4.29 -15.25
CA THR A 40 -6.64 3.94 -16.49
C THR A 40 -6.40 2.49 -16.92
N ASP A 41 -5.17 2.02 -16.80
CA ASP A 41 -4.75 0.71 -17.29
C ASP A 41 -5.28 -0.37 -16.35
N VAL A 42 -5.19 -0.11 -15.05
CA VAL A 42 -5.75 -0.94 -13.99
C VAL A 42 -7.28 -0.99 -14.06
N ALA A 43 -7.94 0.15 -14.27
CA ALA A 43 -9.39 0.21 -14.42
C ALA A 43 -9.87 -0.62 -15.62
N SER A 44 -9.14 -0.56 -16.74
CA SER A 44 -9.42 -1.38 -17.93
C SER A 44 -9.31 -2.87 -17.63
N ALA A 45 -8.28 -3.27 -16.87
CA ALA A 45 -8.08 -4.67 -16.46
C ALA A 45 -9.19 -5.23 -15.55
N VAL A 46 -9.88 -4.36 -14.80
CA VAL A 46 -11.01 -4.74 -13.93
C VAL A 46 -12.38 -4.33 -14.49
N HIS A 47 -12.44 -3.96 -15.78
CA HIS A 47 -13.66 -3.56 -16.50
C HIS A 47 -14.43 -2.38 -15.88
N LEU A 48 -13.70 -1.38 -15.39
CA LEU A 48 -14.24 -0.12 -14.86
C LEU A 48 -13.70 1.10 -15.60
N SER A 49 -14.41 2.22 -15.49
CA SER A 49 -13.81 3.52 -15.79
C SER A 49 -12.81 3.91 -14.70
N ALA A 50 -11.76 4.65 -15.08
CA ALA A 50 -10.75 5.14 -14.14
C ALA A 50 -11.36 5.94 -12.98
N ASP A 51 -12.35 6.76 -13.28
CA ASP A 51 -13.08 7.59 -12.33
C ASP A 51 -13.90 6.75 -11.33
N ARG A 52 -14.60 5.70 -11.81
CA ARG A 52 -15.33 4.77 -10.94
C ARG A 52 -14.38 3.96 -10.07
N LEU A 53 -13.30 3.43 -10.64
CA LEU A 53 -12.30 2.70 -9.85
C LEU A 53 -11.66 3.61 -8.80
N GLY A 54 -11.28 4.84 -9.15
CA GLY A 54 -10.68 5.80 -8.22
C GLY A 54 -11.57 6.09 -7.02
N ARG A 55 -12.87 6.31 -7.23
CA ARG A 55 -13.83 6.51 -6.12
C ARG A 55 -14.00 5.26 -5.25
N LEU A 56 -14.20 4.10 -5.87
CA LEU A 56 -14.35 2.84 -5.12
C LEU A 56 -13.10 2.53 -4.31
N PHE A 57 -11.93 2.73 -4.91
CA PHE A 57 -10.65 2.52 -4.25
C PHE A 57 -10.47 3.47 -3.06
N ALA A 58 -10.74 4.77 -3.23
CA ALA A 58 -10.66 5.73 -2.13
C ALA A 58 -11.63 5.43 -0.99
N ARG A 59 -12.85 4.98 -1.32
CA ARG A 59 -13.87 4.59 -0.34
C ARG A 59 -13.46 3.33 0.44
N ASP A 60 -13.00 2.29 -0.26
CA ASP A 60 -12.76 0.96 0.34
C ASP A 60 -11.38 0.86 0.99
N VAL A 61 -10.37 1.53 0.43
CA VAL A 61 -8.97 1.49 0.90
C VAL A 61 -8.63 2.70 1.79
N GLY A 62 -9.44 3.76 1.75
CA GLY A 62 -9.21 4.99 2.51
C GLY A 62 -8.10 5.88 1.95
N LEU A 63 -7.51 5.51 0.81
CA LEU A 63 -6.40 6.22 0.16
C LEU A 63 -6.72 6.46 -1.32
N SER A 64 -6.24 7.57 -1.87
CA SER A 64 -6.26 7.74 -3.32
C SER A 64 -5.36 6.69 -3.97
N PHE A 65 -5.73 6.22 -5.16
CA PHE A 65 -4.96 5.21 -5.88
C PHE A 65 -3.46 5.58 -6.06
N PRO A 66 -3.09 6.83 -6.44
CA PRO A 66 -1.67 7.22 -6.51
C PRO A 66 -0.96 7.23 -5.16
N ALA A 67 -1.65 7.55 -4.06
CA ALA A 67 -1.07 7.48 -2.72
C ALA A 67 -0.82 6.02 -2.32
N TYR A 68 -1.76 5.12 -2.59
CA TYR A 68 -1.58 3.69 -2.37
C TYR A 68 -0.42 3.10 -3.17
N VAL A 69 -0.28 3.45 -4.46
CA VAL A 69 0.85 2.98 -5.28
C VAL A 69 2.18 3.42 -4.65
N ARG A 70 2.30 4.70 -4.25
CA ARG A 70 3.51 5.18 -3.55
C ARG A 70 3.75 4.41 -2.27
N TRP A 71 2.71 4.17 -1.48
CA TRP A 71 2.80 3.39 -0.24
C TRP A 71 3.33 1.98 -0.49
N ALA A 72 2.73 1.26 -1.43
CA ALA A 72 3.11 -0.11 -1.75
C ALA A 72 4.56 -0.19 -2.28
N ARG A 73 5.01 0.79 -3.06
CA ARG A 73 6.42 0.88 -3.49
C ARG A 73 7.35 1.09 -2.30
N LEU A 74 6.99 1.92 -1.33
CA LEU A 74 7.83 2.13 -0.14
C LEU A 74 7.93 0.88 0.73
N ILE A 75 6.84 0.12 0.90
CA ILE A 75 6.89 -1.19 1.56
C ILE A 75 7.91 -2.10 0.85
N ARG A 76 7.82 -2.22 -0.48
CA ARG A 76 8.76 -3.01 -1.28
C ARG A 76 10.21 -2.53 -1.17
N ALA A 77 10.43 -1.21 -1.16
CA ALA A 77 11.77 -0.64 -0.97
C ALA A 77 12.34 -1.02 0.40
N MET A 78 11.53 -1.00 1.46
CA MET A 78 11.97 -1.42 2.80
C MET A 78 12.30 -2.91 2.86
N GLU A 79 11.53 -3.76 2.16
CA GLU A 79 11.79 -5.20 2.07
C GLU A 79 13.14 -5.48 1.40
N VAL A 80 13.44 -4.79 0.29
CA VAL A 80 14.73 -4.93 -0.42
C VAL A 80 15.87 -4.34 0.41
N ALA A 81 15.70 -3.19 1.03
CA ALA A 81 16.72 -2.58 1.89
C ALA A 81 17.08 -3.48 3.08
N ARG A 82 16.11 -4.23 3.65
CA ARG A 82 16.38 -5.23 4.70
C ARG A 82 17.32 -6.36 4.25
N MET A 83 17.48 -6.60 2.95
CA MET A 83 18.40 -7.60 2.40
C MET A 83 19.85 -7.10 2.31
N GLY A 84 20.13 -5.86 2.76
CA GLY A 84 21.47 -5.26 2.77
C GLY A 84 21.82 -4.49 1.50
N GLU A 85 20.84 -4.29 0.60
CA GLU A 85 21.00 -3.47 -0.61
C GLU A 85 21.01 -1.98 -0.29
N THR A 86 21.61 -1.17 -1.16
CA THR A 86 21.65 0.28 -0.95
C THR A 86 20.26 0.89 -1.11
N ILE A 87 20.02 2.04 -0.48
CA ILE A 87 18.75 2.77 -0.59
C ILE A 87 18.41 3.09 -2.07
N THR A 88 19.44 3.30 -2.90
CA THR A 88 19.28 3.54 -4.33
C THR A 88 18.78 2.28 -5.05
N ASP A 89 19.41 1.12 -4.79
CA ASP A 89 19.00 -0.15 -5.40
C ASP A 89 17.59 -0.54 -4.97
N ALA A 90 17.28 -0.36 -3.68
CA ALA A 90 15.94 -0.57 -3.14
C ALA A 90 14.89 0.35 -3.77
N ALA A 91 15.22 1.62 -4.05
CA ALA A 91 14.34 2.55 -4.73
C ALA A 91 14.03 2.11 -6.17
N HIS A 92 15.06 1.66 -6.91
CA HIS A 92 14.89 1.15 -8.27
C HIS A 92 14.07 -0.15 -8.29
N ALA A 93 14.37 -1.10 -7.40
CA ALA A 93 13.64 -2.37 -7.27
C ALA A 93 12.17 -2.18 -6.86
N ALA A 94 11.86 -1.05 -6.21
CA ALA A 94 10.51 -0.63 -5.85
C ALA A 94 9.79 0.17 -6.93
N GLY A 95 10.43 0.46 -8.08
CA GLY A 95 9.81 1.20 -9.19
C GLY A 95 9.79 2.72 -8.99
N PHE A 96 10.67 3.27 -8.14
CA PHE A 96 10.96 4.71 -8.14
C PHE A 96 11.96 5.07 -9.24
N ALA A 97 11.89 6.32 -9.71
CA ALA A 97 12.83 6.84 -10.70
C ALA A 97 14.26 6.91 -10.17
N ASP A 98 14.42 7.28 -8.88
CA ASP A 98 15.69 7.40 -8.18
C ASP A 98 15.47 7.43 -6.65
N GLY A 99 16.58 7.37 -5.90
CA GLY A 99 16.57 7.42 -4.44
C GLY A 99 16.05 8.74 -3.84
N SER A 100 16.15 9.87 -4.55
CA SER A 100 15.61 11.17 -4.08
C SER A 100 14.09 11.19 -4.15
N HIS A 101 13.50 10.60 -5.19
CA HIS A 101 12.06 10.42 -5.32
C HIS A 101 11.52 9.46 -4.26
N ALA A 102 12.21 8.34 -4.02
CA ALA A 102 11.87 7.43 -2.92
C ALA A 102 11.95 8.14 -1.55
N ASN A 103 13.00 8.94 -1.31
CA ASN A 103 13.16 9.69 -0.07
C ASN A 103 12.03 10.71 0.16
N ARG A 104 11.67 11.50 -0.87
CA ARG A 104 10.53 12.43 -0.78
C ARG A 104 9.22 11.71 -0.49
N ALA A 105 8.94 10.61 -1.21
CA ALA A 105 7.73 9.83 -1.00
C ALA A 105 7.68 9.25 0.43
N PHE A 106 8.81 8.79 0.95
CA PHE A 106 8.91 8.24 2.32
C PHE A 106 8.71 9.33 3.38
N HIS A 107 9.32 10.50 3.21
CA HIS A 107 9.14 11.63 4.12
C HIS A 107 7.69 12.16 4.10
N GLU A 108 7.05 12.25 2.93
CA GLU A 108 5.64 12.66 2.81
C GLU A 108 4.68 11.68 3.51
N MET A 109 5.05 10.40 3.58
CA MET A 109 4.15 9.35 4.06
C MET A 109 4.39 8.94 5.51
N PHE A 110 5.64 8.98 5.98
CA PHE A 110 6.03 8.57 7.33
C PHE A 110 6.52 9.74 8.21
N GLY A 111 6.74 10.93 7.64
CA GLY A 111 7.25 12.10 8.37
C GLY A 111 8.71 12.00 8.82
N VAL A 112 9.42 10.95 8.42
CA VAL A 112 10.85 10.68 8.67
C VAL A 112 11.49 10.16 7.40
N ALA A 113 12.81 10.31 7.20
CA ALA A 113 13.49 9.86 5.97
C ALA A 113 13.88 8.36 6.04
N PRO A 114 14.00 7.64 4.90
CA PRO A 114 14.39 6.23 4.87
C PRO A 114 15.76 5.98 5.50
N ILE A 115 16.66 6.97 5.43
CA ILE A 115 18.01 6.88 6.03
C ILE A 115 17.96 6.85 7.56
N ASP A 116 16.96 7.50 8.15
CA ASP A 116 16.72 7.49 9.60
C ASP A 116 16.11 6.15 10.05
N VAL A 117 15.29 5.54 9.20
CA VAL A 117 14.71 4.20 9.44
C VAL A 117 15.73 3.09 9.19
N HIS A 118 16.59 3.17 8.18
CA HIS A 118 17.66 2.19 7.93
C HIS A 118 18.63 2.08 9.12
N ARG A 119 18.89 3.19 9.83
CA ARG A 119 19.69 3.18 11.06
C ARG A 119 18.95 2.54 12.25
N SER A 120 17.62 2.55 12.23
CA SER A 120 16.74 2.03 13.30
C SER A 120 16.31 0.56 13.08
N VAL A 121 16.32 0.07 11.84
CA VAL A 121 15.93 -1.31 11.46
C VAL A 121 17.11 -2.29 11.54
N ARG A 122 18.30 -1.83 11.97
CA ARG A 122 19.31 -2.68 12.61
C ARG A 122 18.83 -3.10 14.02
N LEU A 123 17.74 -3.86 14.08
CA LEU A 123 17.31 -4.57 15.29
C LEU A 123 17.34 -6.05 14.99
N ALA A 124 18.33 -6.69 15.65
CA ALA A 124 18.65 -8.12 15.74
C ALA A 124 19.19 -8.78 14.47
#